data_AF-A0A971B0L6-F1
#
_entry.id   AF-A0A971B0L6-F1
#
_cell.length_a   1.000
_cell.length_b   1.000
_cell.length_c   1.000
_cell.angle_alpha   90.00
_cell.angle_beta   90.00
_cell.angle_gamma   90.00
#
_symmetry.space_group_name_H-M   'P 1'
#
loop_
_entity.id
_entity.type
_entity.pdbx_description
1 polymer ?
#
loop_
_entity_poly.entity_id
_entity_poly.type
_entity_poly.pdbx_seq_one_letter_code
_entity_poly.pdbx_strand_id
1 'polypeptide(L)'
;MSCRFLFCQLLVILLGTLASVAASAAEEQKTNFVSIEAPAGGDPMLVVRYPWTVHKNPSIEVRTYVEGEEESVRIRPLYFCHAFMKDQITIDVYEIQAAAAATRTTGEFVQGDIQFTAIGDRNLLGRAAVCVTCETAVLKPNKKAFPEKARWAIYPFAELWAADNKTLFLSPPEPLFAGPAKIRVFFMRDGNVVWSETKQWPGLKSAGEPQAQGAGENRSPAG
;
A
#
# COMPACT_ATOMS: atom_id res chain seq x y z
N MET A 1 67.73 15.28 -0.74
CA MET A 1 67.33 13.87 -0.91
C MET A 1 66.25 13.59 0.14
N SER A 2 64.97 13.70 -0.21
CA SER A 2 64.13 12.69 -0.89
C SER A 2 63.24 12.01 0.15
N CYS A 3 62.15 12.67 0.57
CA CYS A 3 61.11 12.00 1.37
C CYS A 3 59.77 12.77 1.41
N ARG A 4 59.40 13.52 0.36
CA ARG A 4 58.12 14.24 0.30
C ARG A 4 57.31 14.04 -0.98
N PHE A 5 57.83 13.29 -1.96
CA PHE A 5 57.15 13.09 -3.25
C PHE A 5 56.42 11.75 -3.40
N LEU A 6 56.53 10.81 -2.45
CA LEU A 6 55.82 9.52 -2.54
C LEU A 6 54.41 9.52 -1.91
N PHE A 7 54.04 10.50 -1.09
CA PHE A 7 52.76 10.48 -0.38
C PHE A 7 51.57 11.04 -1.20
N CYS A 8 51.83 11.75 -2.30
CA CYS A 8 50.76 12.33 -3.14
C CYS A 8 50.28 11.44 -4.28
N GLN A 9 50.97 10.35 -4.64
CA GLN A 9 50.49 9.43 -5.68
C GLN A 9 49.72 8.21 -5.14
N LEU A 10 49.80 7.91 -3.84
CA LEU A 10 48.97 6.85 -3.24
C LEU A 10 47.55 7.33 -2.88
N LEU A 11 47.34 8.64 -2.72
CA LEU A 11 46.04 9.18 -2.32
C LEU A 11 45.03 9.25 -3.48
N VAL A 12 45.49 9.29 -4.73
CA VAL A 12 44.61 9.38 -5.92
C VAL A 12 44.09 7.99 -6.33
N ILE A 13 44.78 6.91 -5.98
CA ILE A 13 44.34 5.53 -6.27
C ILE A 13 43.32 5.04 -5.23
N LEU A 14 43.31 5.60 -4.02
CA LEU A 14 42.29 5.32 -2.99
C LEU A 14 41.02 6.18 -3.10
N LEU A 15 41.03 7.26 -3.88
CA LEU A 15 39.83 8.07 -4.16
C LEU A 15 39.11 7.64 -5.46
N GLY A 16 39.74 6.81 -6.29
CA GLY A 16 39.17 6.31 -7.56
C GLY A 16 38.37 5.01 -7.44
N THR A 17 38.36 4.34 -6.29
CA THR A 17 37.75 3.02 -6.10
C THR A 17 36.60 2.98 -5.10
N LEU A 18 36.23 4.11 -4.49
CA LEU A 18 35.04 4.24 -3.64
C LEU A 18 33.85 4.93 -4.31
N ALA A 19 34.00 5.43 -5.53
CA ALA A 19 32.90 5.99 -6.33
C ALA A 19 32.11 4.94 -7.12
N SER A 20 32.52 3.67 -7.10
CA SER A 20 31.86 2.58 -7.85
C SER A 20 30.92 1.71 -7.00
N VAL A 21 30.75 1.99 -5.71
CA VAL A 21 29.85 1.22 -4.82
C VAL A 21 28.58 2.00 -4.43
N ALA A 22 28.49 3.28 -4.81
CA ALA A 22 27.28 4.10 -4.64
C ALA A 22 26.31 4.04 -5.84
N ALA A 23 26.48 3.05 -6.71
CA ALA A 23 25.47 2.62 -7.68
C ALA A 23 25.09 1.16 -7.38
N SER A 24 24.82 0.87 -6.10
CA SER A 24 23.87 -0.19 -5.78
C SER A 24 22.53 0.27 -6.36
N ALA A 25 22.30 -0.05 -7.64
CA ALA A 25 20.96 -0.29 -8.12
C ALA A 25 20.28 -1.08 -7.00
N ALA A 26 19.22 -0.51 -6.45
CA ALA A 26 18.39 -1.20 -5.48
C ALA A 26 17.86 -2.44 -6.20
N GLU A 27 18.58 -3.56 -6.07
CA GLU A 27 17.99 -4.86 -6.26
C GLU A 27 16.86 -4.89 -5.23
N GLU A 28 15.65 -4.73 -5.74
CA GLU A 28 14.41 -4.99 -5.03
C GLU A 28 14.54 -6.43 -4.52
N GLN A 29 15.01 -6.58 -3.28
CA GLN A 29 14.96 -7.86 -2.60
C GLN A 29 13.48 -8.23 -2.60
N LYS A 30 13.11 -9.20 -3.42
CA LYS A 30 11.71 -9.54 -3.68
C LYS A 30 11.13 -10.16 -2.41
N THR A 31 10.72 -9.31 -1.49
CA THR A 31 10.00 -9.70 -0.30
C THR A 31 8.61 -10.16 -0.73
N ASN A 32 8.06 -11.12 0.01
CA ASN A 32 6.69 -11.61 -0.17
C ASN A 32 5.95 -11.43 1.15
N PHE A 33 5.82 -10.17 1.58
CA PHE A 33 5.06 -9.79 2.76
C PHE A 33 3.58 -9.65 2.46
N VAL A 34 3.18 -9.40 1.21
CA VAL A 34 1.78 -9.18 0.86
C VAL A 34 1.23 -10.35 0.03
N SER A 35 0.08 -10.88 0.43
CA SER A 35 -0.74 -11.78 -0.39
C SER A 35 -2.15 -11.22 -0.56
N ILE A 36 -2.85 -11.69 -1.58
CA ILE A 36 -4.28 -11.46 -1.75
C ILE A 36 -4.97 -12.78 -1.43
N GLU A 37 -5.90 -12.74 -0.49
CA GLU A 37 -6.65 -13.90 -0.05
C GLU A 37 -8.14 -13.60 -0.12
N ALA A 38 -8.92 -14.59 -0.53
CA ALA A 38 -10.37 -14.52 -0.55
C ALA A 38 -10.90 -15.67 0.32
N PRO A 39 -11.52 -15.39 1.47
CA PRO A 39 -12.14 -16.43 2.26
C PRO A 39 -13.32 -17.01 1.47
N ALA A 40 -13.70 -18.25 1.76
CA ALA A 40 -14.80 -18.91 1.06
C ALA A 40 -16.08 -18.06 1.12
N GLY A 41 -16.58 -17.65 -0.05
CA GLY A 41 -17.77 -16.78 -0.16
C GLY A 41 -17.57 -15.30 0.20
N GLY A 42 -16.39 -14.88 0.67
CA GLY A 42 -16.12 -13.48 1.01
C GLY A 42 -15.39 -12.71 -0.08
N ASP A 43 -15.29 -11.40 0.13
CA ASP A 43 -14.51 -10.49 -0.71
C ASP A 43 -13.00 -10.72 -0.55
N PRO A 44 -12.21 -10.47 -1.60
CA PRO A 44 -10.76 -10.50 -1.49
C PRO A 44 -10.28 -9.44 -0.49
N MET A 45 -9.13 -9.73 0.13
CA MET A 45 -8.46 -8.84 1.07
C MET A 45 -6.95 -8.90 0.87
N LEU A 46 -6.26 -7.87 1.32
CA LEU A 46 -4.79 -7.87 1.41
C LEU A 46 -4.38 -8.45 2.76
N VAL A 47 -3.50 -9.44 2.74
CA VAL A 47 -2.90 -10.01 3.95
C VAL A 47 -1.44 -9.63 3.99
N VAL A 48 -1.07 -8.85 5.00
CA VAL A 48 0.32 -8.43 5.23
C VAL A 48 0.92 -9.30 6.32
N ARG A 49 1.97 -10.05 6.00
CA ARG A 49 2.74 -10.91 6.91
C ARG A 49 4.13 -10.32 7.12
N TYR A 50 4.23 -9.44 8.11
CA TYR A 50 5.42 -8.68 8.44
C TYR A 50 5.41 -8.30 9.93
N PRO A 51 6.53 -8.39 10.68
CA PRO A 51 6.57 -8.03 12.10
C PRO A 51 6.37 -6.52 12.32
N TRP A 52 5.13 -6.05 12.25
CA TRP A 52 4.77 -4.63 12.24
C TRP A 52 4.96 -3.97 13.61
N THR A 53 4.83 -4.74 14.70
CA THR A 53 4.95 -4.27 16.09
C THR A 53 6.33 -3.76 16.47
N VAL A 54 7.37 -4.08 15.69
CA VAL A 54 8.75 -3.57 15.94
C VAL A 54 8.89 -2.10 15.50
N HIS A 55 7.90 -1.56 14.80
CA HIS A 55 7.90 -0.20 14.29
C HIS A 55 6.93 0.67 15.07
N LYS A 56 7.34 1.92 15.29
CA LYS A 56 6.48 2.95 15.88
C LYS A 56 5.56 3.52 14.81
N ASN A 57 4.29 3.74 15.18
CA ASN A 57 3.25 4.31 14.31
C ASN A 57 3.20 3.69 12.90
N PRO A 58 3.06 2.35 12.78
CA PRO A 58 3.01 1.71 11.48
C PRO A 58 1.69 2.01 10.76
N SER A 59 1.79 2.32 9.47
CA SER A 59 0.63 2.52 8.60
C SER A 59 0.85 1.89 7.23
N ILE A 60 -0.23 1.67 6.49
CA ILE A 60 -0.17 1.10 5.15
C ILE A 60 -0.85 2.06 4.17
N GLU A 61 -0.23 2.25 3.02
CA GLU A 61 -0.85 2.93 1.88
C GLU A 61 -0.92 1.99 0.69
N VAL A 62 -2.05 1.97 0.00
CA VAL A 62 -2.29 1.19 -1.20
C VAL A 62 -2.68 2.14 -2.31
N ARG A 63 -1.98 2.05 -3.44
CA ARG A 63 -2.21 2.89 -4.62
C ARG A 63 -2.46 2.03 -5.86
N THR A 64 -3.44 2.39 -6.67
CA THR A 64 -3.58 1.80 -8.02
C THR A 64 -2.53 2.35 -8.98
N TYR A 65 -2.06 1.53 -9.91
CA TYR A 65 -1.39 2.02 -11.12
C TYR A 65 -2.45 2.56 -12.08
N VAL A 66 -2.10 3.62 -12.80
CA VAL A 66 -2.91 4.14 -13.91
C VAL A 66 -2.41 3.52 -15.22
N GLU A 67 -3.33 3.18 -16.12
CA GLU A 67 -2.94 2.59 -17.40
C GLU A 67 -2.02 3.54 -18.20
N GLY A 68 -0.89 3.01 -18.67
CA GLY A 68 0.15 3.79 -19.36
C GLY A 68 1.05 4.62 -18.45
N GLU A 69 0.87 4.58 -17.13
CA GLU A 69 1.87 5.02 -16.17
C GLU A 69 3.05 4.03 -16.18
N GLU A 70 4.28 4.53 -16.27
CA GLU A 70 5.46 3.67 -16.15
C GLU A 70 5.55 3.12 -14.73
N GLU A 71 5.75 1.81 -14.63
CA GLU A 71 5.96 1.17 -13.34
C GLU A 71 7.34 1.51 -12.77
N SER A 72 7.40 2.63 -12.06
CA SER A 72 8.65 3.10 -11.50
C SER A 72 8.74 2.76 -10.02
N VAL A 73 9.92 2.29 -9.58
CA VAL A 73 10.31 2.28 -8.16
C VAL A 73 10.27 3.69 -7.54
N ARG A 74 10.22 4.74 -8.36
CA ARG A 74 10.13 6.14 -7.92
C ARG A 74 8.70 6.59 -7.57
N ILE A 75 7.67 5.78 -7.83
CA ILE A 75 6.31 6.10 -7.35
C ILE A 75 6.35 6.16 -5.83
N ARG A 76 6.11 7.35 -5.29
CA ARG A 76 6.14 7.62 -3.85
C ARG A 76 4.74 7.42 -3.25
N PRO A 77 4.65 7.01 -1.98
CA PRO A 77 3.39 7.10 -1.23
C PRO A 77 2.98 8.57 -1.03
N LEU A 78 1.76 8.82 -0.54
CA LEU A 78 1.30 10.14 -0.12
C LEU A 78 1.92 10.57 1.21
N TYR A 79 2.39 9.62 2.00
CA TYR A 79 2.84 9.85 3.37
C TYR A 79 1.72 10.43 4.24
N PHE A 80 0.49 9.93 4.08
CA PHE A 80 -0.73 10.50 4.66
C PHE A 80 -0.60 10.82 6.15
N CYS A 81 -0.22 9.82 6.95
CA CYS A 81 -0.10 9.96 8.41
C CYS A 81 0.90 11.04 8.83
N HIS A 82 1.93 11.31 8.02
CA HIS A 82 2.98 12.27 8.33
C HIS A 82 2.71 13.66 7.72
N ALA A 83 2.17 13.70 6.49
CA ALA A 83 1.99 14.92 5.74
C ALA A 83 0.63 15.59 6.00
N PHE A 84 -0.43 14.80 6.20
CA PHE A 84 -1.83 15.28 6.19
C PHE A 84 -2.56 15.06 7.51
N MET A 85 -2.30 13.95 8.21
CA MET A 85 -2.98 13.64 9.47
C MET A 85 -2.45 14.50 10.62
N LYS A 86 -2.91 15.74 10.70
CA LYS A 86 -2.54 16.75 11.70
C LYS A 86 -3.78 17.48 12.18
N ASP A 87 -3.72 18.04 13.38
CA ASP A 87 -4.75 18.92 13.95
C ASP A 87 -6.17 18.34 13.78
N GLN A 88 -7.07 19.09 13.13
CA GLN A 88 -8.47 18.68 12.94
C GLN A 88 -8.62 17.37 12.17
N ILE A 89 -7.79 17.11 11.13
CA ILE A 89 -7.85 15.86 10.38
C ILE A 89 -7.53 14.66 11.29
N THR A 90 -6.64 14.84 12.26
CA THR A 90 -6.36 13.79 13.24
C THR A 90 -7.58 13.51 14.10
N ILE A 91 -8.21 14.56 14.62
CA ILE A 91 -9.42 14.46 15.44
C ILE A 91 -10.54 13.75 14.65
N ASP A 92 -10.82 14.21 13.44
CA ASP A 92 -11.89 13.66 12.59
C ASP A 92 -11.68 12.17 12.30
N VAL A 93 -10.45 11.76 11.97
CA VAL A 93 -10.13 10.35 11.71
C VAL A 93 -10.33 9.48 12.96
N TYR A 94 -9.96 9.97 14.15
CA TYR A 94 -10.21 9.26 15.40
C TYR A 94 -11.71 9.20 15.76
N GLU A 95 -12.46 10.28 15.56
CA GLU A 95 -13.90 10.31 15.82
C GLU A 95 -14.66 9.35 14.89
N ILE A 96 -14.30 9.31 13.61
CA ILE A 96 -14.87 8.38 12.63
C ILE A 96 -14.52 6.93 13.02
N GLN A 97 -13.29 6.68 13.44
CA GLN A 97 -12.87 5.37 13.93
C GLN A 97 -13.65 4.95 15.18
N ALA A 98 -13.89 5.86 16.12
CA ALA A 98 -14.64 5.57 17.34
C ALA A 98 -16.12 5.29 17.03
N ALA A 99 -16.73 6.09 16.15
CA ALA A 99 -18.13 5.93 15.73
C ALA A 99 -18.38 4.60 14.98
N ALA A 100 -17.36 4.09 14.27
CA ALA A 100 -17.39 2.82 13.56
C ALA A 100 -17.72 1.60 14.44
N ALA A 101 -17.59 1.71 15.77
CA ALA A 101 -17.99 0.65 16.69
C ALA A 101 -19.51 0.40 16.67
N ALA A 102 -20.31 1.44 16.44
CA ALA A 102 -21.77 1.37 16.45
C ALA A 102 -22.35 1.17 15.04
N THR A 103 -21.85 1.93 14.06
CA THR A 103 -22.32 1.90 12.67
C THR A 103 -21.24 2.39 11.72
N ARG A 104 -21.31 1.95 10.47
CA ARG A 104 -20.52 2.53 9.38
C ARG A 104 -20.69 4.05 9.36
N THR A 105 -19.58 4.77 9.37
CA THR A 105 -19.51 6.23 9.44
C THR A 105 -18.51 6.74 8.41
N THR A 106 -18.82 7.84 7.75
CA THR A 106 -17.94 8.46 6.76
C THR A 106 -17.76 9.94 7.07
N GLY A 107 -16.58 10.48 6.80
CA GLY A 107 -16.31 11.91 6.85
C GLY A 107 -15.38 12.33 5.73
N GLU A 108 -15.50 13.58 5.30
CA GLU A 108 -14.70 14.13 4.22
C GLU A 108 -13.92 15.34 4.69
N PHE A 109 -12.70 15.49 4.18
CA PHE A 109 -11.87 16.65 4.44
C PHE A 109 -10.97 16.94 3.23
N VAL A 110 -10.59 18.20 3.09
CA VAL A 110 -9.80 18.69 1.95
C VAL A 110 -8.50 19.29 2.47
N GLN A 111 -7.37 18.89 1.86
CA GLN A 111 -6.07 19.50 2.13
C GLN A 111 -5.36 19.81 0.80
N GLY A 112 -5.20 21.10 0.50
CA GLY A 112 -4.74 21.54 -0.81
C GLY A 112 -5.74 21.11 -1.88
N ASP A 113 -5.25 20.41 -2.91
CA ASP A 113 -6.06 19.95 -4.05
C ASP A 113 -6.57 18.50 -3.90
N ILE A 114 -6.40 17.89 -2.72
CA ILE A 114 -6.78 16.50 -2.47
C ILE A 114 -7.99 16.47 -1.53
N GLN A 115 -9.09 15.89 -2.01
CA GLN A 115 -10.23 15.51 -1.19
C GLN A 115 -10.01 14.09 -0.67
N PHE A 116 -10.10 13.95 0.64
CA PHE A 116 -10.01 12.69 1.35
C PHE A 116 -11.40 12.32 1.89
N THR A 117 -11.65 11.01 1.94
CA THR A 117 -12.82 10.43 2.60
C THR A 117 -12.33 9.41 3.60
N ALA A 118 -12.58 9.64 4.89
CA ALA A 118 -12.39 8.64 5.93
C ALA A 118 -13.64 7.76 6.03
N ILE A 119 -13.45 6.44 5.97
CA ILE A 119 -14.49 5.42 6.05
C ILE A 119 -14.21 4.60 7.31
N GLY A 120 -15.02 4.83 8.34
CA GLY A 120 -15.05 4.05 9.57
C GLY A 120 -16.06 2.91 9.45
N ASP A 121 -15.62 1.67 9.71
CA ASP A 121 -16.50 0.50 9.77
C ASP A 121 -15.92 -0.58 10.71
N ARG A 122 -16.70 -1.62 11.01
CA ARG A 122 -16.15 -2.82 11.65
C ARG A 122 -15.41 -3.64 10.62
N ASN A 123 -14.14 -3.92 10.88
CA ASN A 123 -13.34 -4.76 10.00
C ASN A 123 -13.66 -6.26 10.18
N LEU A 124 -12.96 -7.12 9.44
CA LEU A 124 -13.11 -8.58 9.48
C LEU A 124 -12.81 -9.20 10.86
N LEU A 125 -12.13 -8.48 11.74
CA LEU A 125 -11.85 -8.88 13.12
C LEU A 125 -12.91 -8.38 14.10
N GLY A 126 -13.98 -7.76 13.61
CA GLY A 126 -15.05 -7.15 14.40
C GLY A 126 -14.63 -5.87 15.14
N ARG A 127 -13.47 -5.29 14.81
CA ARG A 127 -12.95 -4.08 15.46
C ARG A 127 -13.37 -2.84 14.69
N ALA A 128 -13.69 -1.77 15.41
CA ALA A 128 -13.90 -0.45 14.81
C ALA A 128 -12.59 0.04 14.20
N ALA A 129 -12.56 0.18 12.88
CA ALA A 129 -11.38 0.55 12.12
C ALA A 129 -11.71 1.67 11.14
N VAL A 130 -10.68 2.34 10.63
CA VAL A 130 -10.82 3.40 9.64
C VAL A 130 -9.86 3.18 8.48
N CYS A 131 -10.34 3.46 7.28
CA CYS A 131 -9.57 3.55 6.05
C CYS A 131 -9.81 4.93 5.43
N VAL A 132 -8.76 5.63 5.05
CA VAL A 132 -8.87 6.91 4.35
C VAL A 132 -8.63 6.69 2.86
N THR A 133 -9.51 7.23 2.03
CA THR A 133 -9.41 7.13 0.57
C THR A 133 -9.26 8.50 -0.07
N CYS A 134 -8.57 8.54 -1.21
CA CYS A 134 -8.56 9.72 -2.06
C CYS A 134 -8.19 9.33 -3.49
N GLU A 135 -8.34 10.29 -4.40
CA GLU A 135 -7.82 10.20 -5.76
C GLU A 135 -6.81 11.32 -6.01
N THR A 136 -5.73 11.03 -6.73
CA THR A 136 -4.73 12.02 -7.09
C THR A 136 -4.43 11.99 -8.57
N ALA A 137 -4.22 13.17 -9.17
CA ALA A 137 -3.76 13.26 -10.55
C ALA A 137 -2.40 12.56 -10.72
N VAL A 138 -2.25 11.83 -11.83
CA VAL A 138 -0.96 11.27 -12.24
C VAL A 138 -0.41 12.16 -13.36
N LEU A 139 0.89 12.45 -13.32
CA LEU A 139 1.54 13.23 -14.36
C LEU A 139 2.31 12.31 -15.32
N LYS A 140 2.10 12.51 -16.62
CA LYS A 140 2.94 11.94 -17.68
C LYS A 140 4.38 12.44 -17.52
N PRO A 141 5.38 11.76 -18.11
CA PRO A 141 6.77 12.23 -18.11
C PRO A 141 6.93 13.68 -18.62
N ASN A 142 6.05 14.12 -19.52
CA ASN A 142 6.01 15.49 -20.03
C ASN A 142 5.19 16.48 -19.18
N LYS A 143 4.87 16.13 -17.92
CA LYS A 143 4.07 16.91 -16.96
C LYS A 143 2.62 17.17 -17.36
N LYS A 144 2.08 16.50 -18.39
CA LYS A 144 0.65 16.54 -18.68
C LYS A 144 -0.10 15.57 -17.76
N ALA A 145 -1.28 15.94 -17.27
CA ALA A 145 -2.09 15.01 -16.49
C ALA A 145 -2.50 13.78 -17.34
N PHE A 146 -2.48 12.61 -16.72
CA PHE A 146 -3.27 11.47 -17.19
C PHE A 146 -4.75 11.76 -16.93
N PRO A 147 -5.65 11.31 -17.82
CA PRO A 147 -7.09 11.48 -17.63
C PRO A 147 -7.62 10.66 -16.45
N GLU A 148 -7.05 9.46 -16.23
CA GLU A 148 -7.35 8.63 -15.06
C GLU A 148 -6.50 9.06 -13.86
N LYS A 149 -7.12 9.01 -12.67
CA LYS A 149 -6.47 9.33 -11.40
C LYS A 149 -5.98 8.06 -10.71
N ALA A 150 -4.89 8.19 -9.97
CA ALA A 150 -4.47 7.14 -9.04
C ALA A 150 -5.40 7.16 -7.83
N ARG A 151 -5.85 5.98 -7.44
CA ARG A 151 -6.77 5.76 -6.32
C ARG A 151 -6.00 5.23 -5.12
N TRP A 152 -6.34 5.73 -3.93
CA TRP A 152 -5.63 5.43 -2.70
C TRP A 152 -6.55 4.83 -1.64
N ALA A 153 -6.03 3.86 -0.91
CA ALA A 153 -6.56 3.39 0.37
C ALA A 153 -5.44 3.45 1.41
N ILE A 154 -5.70 4.13 2.52
CA ILE A 154 -4.74 4.42 3.57
C ILE A 154 -5.28 3.84 4.87
N TYR A 155 -4.46 3.03 5.52
CA TYR A 155 -4.74 2.40 6.80
C TYR A 155 -3.86 3.05 7.87
N PRO A 156 -4.33 4.14 8.51
CA PRO A 156 -3.48 4.95 9.39
C PRO A 156 -3.05 4.24 10.67
N PHE A 157 -3.81 3.22 11.11
CA PHE A 157 -3.61 2.51 12.37
C PHE A 157 -3.48 1.00 12.13
N ALA A 158 -2.27 0.47 11.93
CA ALA A 158 -2.09 -0.94 11.62
C ALA A 158 -2.65 -1.88 12.71
N GLU A 159 -2.59 -1.48 13.97
CA GLU A 159 -3.08 -2.23 15.13
C GLU A 159 -4.57 -2.59 15.06
N LEU A 160 -5.38 -1.73 14.43
CA LEU A 160 -6.81 -1.97 14.29
C LEU A 160 -7.07 -3.13 13.31
N TRP A 161 -6.18 -3.31 12.34
CA TRP A 161 -6.24 -4.32 11.30
C TRP A 161 -5.43 -5.58 11.61
N ALA A 162 -4.77 -5.63 12.77
CA ALA A 162 -3.87 -6.71 13.15
C ALA A 162 -4.60 -7.91 13.76
N ALA A 163 -4.42 -9.09 13.19
CA ALA A 163 -4.82 -10.33 13.84
C ALA A 163 -3.83 -10.76 14.93
N ASP A 164 -2.54 -10.52 14.69
CA ASP A 164 -1.45 -10.80 15.61
C ASP A 164 -0.30 -9.82 15.37
N ASN A 165 0.84 -10.00 16.04
CA ASN A 165 2.01 -9.11 15.98
C ASN A 165 2.75 -9.09 14.62
N LYS A 166 2.30 -9.91 13.66
CA LYS A 166 2.90 -10.11 12.34
C LYS A 166 1.88 -10.09 11.18
N THR A 167 0.59 -10.25 11.46
CA THR A 167 -0.44 -10.41 10.43
C THR A 167 -1.45 -9.28 10.47
N LEU A 168 -1.62 -8.59 9.34
CA LEU A 168 -2.67 -7.59 9.13
C LEU A 168 -3.61 -8.07 8.03
N PHE A 169 -4.91 -7.85 8.23
CA PHE A 169 -5.95 -8.08 7.24
C PHE A 169 -6.54 -6.75 6.81
N LEU A 170 -6.33 -6.34 5.56
CA LEU A 170 -6.79 -5.05 5.05
C LEU A 170 -7.86 -5.28 3.99
N SER A 171 -8.99 -4.58 4.12
CA SER A 171 -10.08 -4.62 3.14
C SER A 171 -10.05 -3.33 2.32
N PRO A 172 -9.63 -3.36 1.04
CA PRO A 172 -9.73 -2.20 0.15
C PRO A 172 -11.20 -1.76 0.01
N PRO A 173 -11.49 -0.46 0.12
CA PRO A 173 -12.85 0.05 0.08
C PRO A 173 -13.42 0.03 -1.35
N GLU A 174 -14.67 -0.45 -1.47
CA GLU A 174 -15.38 -0.62 -2.74
C GLU A 174 -15.36 0.59 -3.68
N PRO A 175 -15.62 1.84 -3.25
CA PRO A 175 -15.78 2.97 -4.17
C PRO A 175 -14.59 3.18 -5.12
N LEU A 176 -13.38 2.80 -4.67
CA LEU A 176 -12.15 2.95 -5.45
C LEU A 176 -11.54 1.63 -5.90
N PHE A 177 -11.87 0.51 -5.24
CA PHE A 177 -11.24 -0.79 -5.47
C PHE A 177 -12.22 -1.89 -5.91
N ALA A 178 -13.42 -1.53 -6.38
CA ALA A 178 -14.39 -2.49 -6.91
C ALA A 178 -13.85 -3.32 -8.09
N GLY A 179 -13.12 -2.70 -9.02
CA GLY A 179 -12.60 -3.36 -10.22
C GLY A 179 -11.20 -3.95 -10.05
N PRO A 180 -10.78 -4.86 -10.97
CA PRO A 180 -9.40 -5.33 -11.05
C PRO A 180 -8.43 -4.17 -11.27
N ALA A 181 -7.27 -4.23 -10.63
CA ALA A 181 -6.23 -3.21 -10.79
C ALA A 181 -4.85 -3.78 -10.48
N LYS A 182 -3.81 -3.21 -11.07
CA LYS A 182 -2.47 -3.37 -10.50
C LYS A 182 -2.33 -2.39 -9.35
N ILE A 183 -1.82 -2.83 -8.20
CA ILE A 183 -1.67 -2.01 -7.00
C ILE A 183 -0.25 -2.06 -6.47
N ARG A 184 0.18 -0.98 -5.83
CA ARG A 184 1.38 -0.95 -4.98
C ARG A 184 0.97 -0.72 -3.53
N VAL A 185 1.50 -1.56 -2.66
CA VAL A 185 1.33 -1.50 -1.21
C VAL A 185 2.61 -0.98 -0.61
N PHE A 186 2.52 0.04 0.25
CA PHE A 186 3.63 0.64 0.98
C PHE A 186 3.41 0.41 2.46
N PHE A 187 4.40 -0.17 3.15
CA PHE A 187 4.43 -0.20 4.61
C PHE A 187 5.29 0.96 5.11
N MET A 188 4.70 1.74 6.01
CA MET A 188 5.25 3.00 6.47
C MET A 188 5.60 2.93 7.96
N ARG A 189 6.67 3.63 8.35
CA ARG A 189 7.05 3.90 9.74
C ARG A 189 7.46 5.35 9.89
N ASP A 190 6.77 6.10 10.75
CA ASP A 190 7.11 7.50 11.08
C ASP A 190 7.47 8.32 9.81
N GLY A 191 6.64 8.23 8.76
CA GLY A 191 6.86 8.96 7.49
C GLY A 191 7.92 8.36 6.55
N ASN A 192 8.47 7.18 6.82
CA ASN A 192 9.43 6.49 5.95
C ASN A 192 8.83 5.23 5.34
N VAL A 193 9.18 4.93 4.10
CA VAL A 193 8.86 3.63 3.47
C VAL A 193 9.84 2.59 4.01
N VAL A 194 9.32 1.54 4.64
CA VAL A 194 10.14 0.40 5.09
C VAL A 194 10.29 -0.61 3.95
N TRP A 195 9.19 -0.89 3.25
CA TRP A 195 9.15 -1.73 2.07
C TRP A 195 7.92 -1.38 1.22
N SER A 196 7.94 -1.81 -0.03
CA SER A 196 6.78 -1.75 -0.92
C SER A 196 6.70 -2.98 -1.80
N GLU A 197 5.48 -3.44 -2.10
CA GLU A 197 5.24 -4.56 -3.00
C GLU A 197 4.13 -4.26 -3.99
N THR A 198 4.31 -4.75 -5.21
CA THR A 198 3.32 -4.64 -6.28
C THR A 198 2.53 -5.94 -6.39
N LYS A 199 1.20 -5.86 -6.46
CA LYS A 199 0.29 -7.01 -6.59
C LYS A 199 -0.78 -6.75 -7.65
N GLN A 200 -1.36 -7.84 -8.15
CA GLN A 200 -2.53 -7.78 -9.02
C GLN A 200 -3.79 -7.92 -8.17
N TRP A 201 -4.51 -6.82 -7.96
CA TRP A 201 -5.80 -6.80 -7.29
C TRP A 201 -6.89 -7.37 -8.21
N PRO A 202 -7.65 -8.39 -7.76
CA PRO A 202 -8.69 -9.01 -8.58
C PRO A 202 -9.99 -8.21 -8.70
N GLY A 203 -10.16 -7.14 -7.91
CA GLY A 203 -11.47 -6.48 -7.75
C GLY A 203 -12.33 -7.18 -6.70
N LEU A 204 -13.43 -6.54 -6.30
CA LEU A 204 -14.43 -7.16 -5.45
C LEU A 204 -15.33 -8.09 -6.26
N LYS A 205 -15.92 -9.09 -5.61
CA LYS A 205 -16.87 -9.97 -6.30
C LYS A 205 -18.12 -9.16 -6.58
N SER A 206 -18.51 -9.07 -7.84
CA SER A 206 -19.84 -8.55 -8.17
C SER A 206 -20.87 -9.46 -7.51
N ALA A 207 -21.87 -8.89 -6.84
CA ALA A 207 -22.97 -9.64 -6.24
C ALA A 207 -23.76 -10.37 -7.35
N GLY A 208 -23.29 -11.53 -7.80
CA GLY A 208 -23.92 -12.26 -8.88
C GLY A 208 -23.06 -13.22 -9.71
N GLU A 209 -21.75 -13.34 -9.51
CA GLU A 209 -20.98 -14.36 -10.24
C GLU A 209 -21.25 -15.77 -9.66
N PRO A 210 -21.87 -16.68 -10.42
CA PRO A 210 -22.07 -18.06 -9.98
C PRO A 210 -20.72 -18.75 -9.91
N GLN A 211 -20.40 -19.36 -8.76
CA GLN A 211 -19.26 -20.26 -8.68
C GLN A 211 -19.45 -21.40 -9.69
N ALA A 212 -18.52 -21.50 -10.65
CA ALA A 212 -18.42 -22.67 -11.50
C ALA A 212 -18.17 -23.89 -10.60
N GLN A 213 -19.22 -24.69 -10.38
CA GLN A 213 -19.11 -25.98 -9.73
C GLN A 213 -18.16 -26.85 -10.55
N GLY A 214 -17.21 -27.47 -9.86
CA GLY A 214 -16.15 -28.26 -10.44
C GLY A 214 -16.66 -29.27 -11.47
N ALA A 215 -15.85 -29.49 -12.49
CA ALA A 215 -16.00 -30.58 -13.43
C ALA A 215 -15.93 -31.91 -12.66
N GLY A 216 -17.08 -32.33 -12.15
CA GLY A 216 -17.34 -33.66 -11.62
C GLY A 216 -17.26 -34.65 -12.75
N GLU A 217 -16.13 -35.35 -12.78
CA GLU A 217 -15.85 -36.62 -13.42
C GLU A 217 -17.11 -37.52 -13.49
N ASN A 218 -17.80 -37.51 -14.63
CA ASN A 218 -18.85 -38.49 -14.90
C ASN A 218 -18.24 -39.66 -15.67
N ARG A 219 -17.94 -40.71 -14.91
CA ARG A 219 -17.61 -42.04 -15.40
C ARG A 219 -18.81 -42.59 -16.19
N SER A 220 -18.54 -43.08 -17.39
CA SER A 220 -19.45 -43.98 -18.10
C SER A 220 -19.77 -45.22 -17.25
N PRO A 221 -20.96 -45.80 -17.41
CA PRO A 221 -21.09 -47.24 -17.36
C PRO A 221 -21.39 -47.79 -18.76
N ALA A 222 -20.68 -48.87 -19.07
CA ALA A 222 -21.00 -49.79 -20.14
C ALA A 222 -22.35 -50.48 -19.87
N GLY A 223 -23.07 -50.79 -20.95
CA GLY A 223 -24.31 -51.56 -20.96
C GLY A 223 -24.94 -51.54 -22.35
#